data_AF-A0A9E5NMD1-F1
#
_entry.id   AF-A0A9E5NMD1-F1
#
_cell.length_a   1.000
_cell.length_b   1.000
_cell.length_c   1.000
_cell.angle_alpha   90.00
_cell.angle_beta   90.00
_cell.angle_gamma   90.00
#
_symmetry.space_group_name_H-M   'P 1'
#
loop_
_entity.id
_entity.type
_entity.pdbx_description
1 polymer ?
#
loop_
_entity_poly.entity_id
_entity_poly.type
_entity_poly.pdbx_seq_one_letter_code
_entity_poly.pdbx_strand_id
1 'polypeptide(L)'
;SEVRQGFATIVERVTSNAPQARIEGVLICKQASSGLEVIVGALEDVTFGPTVMFGLGGIFAEVLRDVTFRVAPLTRHDGEEMVQELRGYPLLTGVRGHPPRDVGALVNLLLSVSQLVMERGNIEELDLNPVRLFEQGLLVLDARMII
;
A
#
# COMPACT_ATOMS: atom_id res chain seq x y z
N SER A 1 2.59 -9.17 -29.51
CA SER A 1 3.33 -8.82 -28.29
C SER A 1 2.70 -9.54 -27.12
N GLU A 2 3.48 -9.91 -26.10
CA GLU A 2 3.00 -10.59 -24.90
C GLU A 2 1.85 -9.83 -24.22
N VAL A 3 1.93 -8.48 -24.20
CA VAL A 3 0.85 -7.62 -23.66
C VAL A 3 -0.48 -7.83 -24.39
N ARG A 4 -0.48 -7.95 -25.73
CA ARG A 4 -1.72 -8.19 -26.50
C ARG A 4 -2.29 -9.57 -26.22
N GLN A 5 -1.42 -10.56 -26.02
CA GLN A 5 -1.84 -11.92 -25.66
C GLN A 5 -2.43 -11.95 -24.24
N GLY A 6 -1.79 -11.28 -23.29
CA GLY A 6 -2.32 -11.13 -21.92
C GLY A 6 -3.68 -10.45 -21.89
N PHE A 7 -3.85 -9.38 -22.67
CA PHE A 7 -5.15 -8.71 -22.84
C PHE A 7 -6.23 -9.68 -23.33
N ALA A 8 -5.97 -10.41 -24.42
CA ALA A 8 -6.94 -11.34 -24.99
C ALA A 8 -7.33 -12.44 -23.98
N THR A 9 -6.34 -13.01 -23.29
CA THR A 9 -6.55 -14.04 -22.26
C THR A 9 -7.41 -13.53 -21.10
N ILE A 10 -7.19 -12.30 -20.62
CA ILE A 10 -8.00 -11.72 -19.53
C ILE A 10 -9.45 -11.56 -19.99
N VAL A 11 -9.67 -10.96 -21.16
CA VAL A 11 -11.03 -10.70 -21.69
C VAL A 11 -11.78 -12.01 -21.91
N GLU A 12 -11.14 -13.03 -22.49
CA GLU A 12 -11.73 -14.36 -22.69
C GLU A 12 -12.15 -14.99 -21.36
N ARG A 13 -11.26 -14.95 -20.35
CA ARG A 13 -11.54 -15.52 -19.02
C ARG A 13 -12.67 -14.78 -18.30
N VAL A 14 -12.69 -13.45 -18.32
CA VAL A 14 -13.76 -12.67 -17.69
C VAL A 14 -15.09 -12.98 -18.37
N THR A 15 -15.14 -12.98 -19.70
CA THR A 15 -16.37 -13.26 -20.46
C THR A 15 -16.90 -14.68 -20.17
N SER A 16 -16.00 -15.65 -19.99
CA SER A 16 -16.38 -17.04 -19.72
C SER A 16 -16.86 -17.27 -18.28
N ASN A 17 -16.21 -16.65 -17.29
CA ASN A 17 -16.51 -16.88 -15.87
C ASN A 17 -17.54 -15.90 -15.30
N ALA A 18 -17.68 -14.72 -15.90
CA ALA A 18 -18.60 -13.67 -15.47
C ALA A 18 -19.26 -13.02 -16.71
N PRO A 19 -20.17 -13.73 -17.41
CA PRO A 19 -20.73 -13.27 -18.69
C PRO A 19 -21.56 -11.98 -18.57
N GLN A 20 -22.00 -11.63 -17.37
CA GLN A 20 -22.72 -10.38 -17.08
C GLN A 20 -21.80 -9.21 -16.70
N ALA A 21 -20.49 -9.45 -16.59
CA ALA A 21 -19.53 -8.40 -16.24
C ALA A 21 -19.40 -7.39 -17.38
N ARG A 22 -19.50 -6.11 -17.03
CA ARG A 22 -19.19 -5.01 -17.96
C ARG A 22 -17.68 -4.74 -17.90
N ILE A 23 -16.98 -5.01 -19.00
CA ILE A 23 -15.55 -4.71 -19.12
C ILE A 23 -15.39 -3.27 -19.61
N GLU A 24 -14.90 -2.38 -18.74
CA GLU A 24 -14.56 -0.99 -19.11
C GLU A 24 -13.22 -0.89 -19.84
N GLY A 25 -12.28 -1.78 -19.49
CA GLY A 25 -10.96 -1.84 -20.09
C GLY A 25 -10.05 -2.81 -19.33
N VAL A 26 -8.77 -2.80 -19.70
CA VAL A 26 -7.70 -3.53 -19.01
C VAL A 26 -6.60 -2.54 -18.69
N LEU A 27 -6.24 -2.44 -17.41
CA LEU A 27 -5.17 -1.56 -16.96
C LEU A 27 -3.81 -2.14 -17.35
N ILE A 28 -2.98 -1.35 -18.04
CA ILE A 28 -1.61 -1.72 -18.40
C ILE A 28 -0.65 -0.90 -17.53
N CYS A 29 0.10 -1.61 -16.69
CA CYS A 29 1.07 -1.01 -15.78
C CYS A 29 2.48 -1.51 -16.09
N LYS A 30 3.49 -0.72 -15.73
CA LYS A 30 4.87 -1.18 -15.72
C LYS A 30 5.01 -2.31 -14.69
N GLN A 31 5.63 -3.42 -15.08
CA GLN A 31 5.95 -4.49 -14.15
C GLN A 31 7.00 -3.99 -13.14
N ALA A 32 6.65 -4.02 -11.86
CA ALA A 32 7.53 -3.62 -10.79
C ALA A 32 8.66 -4.65 -10.60
N SER A 33 9.88 -4.17 -10.37
CA SER A 33 10.99 -5.02 -9.94
C SER A 33 10.72 -5.59 -8.53
N SER A 34 11.58 -6.50 -8.09
CA SER A 34 11.57 -6.96 -6.70
C SER A 34 11.86 -5.80 -5.73
N GLY A 35 11.34 -5.91 -4.53
CA GLY A 35 11.44 -4.92 -3.46
C GLY A 35 10.83 -5.46 -2.18
N LEU A 36 10.90 -4.68 -1.09
CA LEU A 36 10.22 -5.04 0.15
C LEU A 36 8.77 -4.58 0.07
N GLU A 37 7.82 -5.43 0.43
CA GLU A 37 6.40 -5.07 0.44
C GLU A 37 5.98 -4.58 1.82
N VAL A 38 5.20 -3.50 1.81
CA VAL A 38 4.56 -2.90 2.98
C VAL A 38 3.10 -2.61 2.66
N ILE A 39 2.33 -2.37 3.71
CA ILE A 39 0.92 -1.99 3.62
C ILE A 39 0.78 -0.61 4.24
N VAL A 40 0.07 0.27 3.56
CA VAL A 40 -0.35 1.57 4.09
C VAL A 40 -1.84 1.66 3.91
N GLY A 41 -2.56 2.02 4.97
CA GLY A 41 -4.00 2.19 4.90
C GLY A 41 -4.48 3.37 5.71
N ALA A 42 -5.74 3.69 5.56
CA ALA A 42 -6.45 4.59 6.45
C ALA A 42 -7.91 4.15 6.59
N LEU A 43 -8.50 4.45 7.73
CA LEU A 43 -9.92 4.19 8.00
C LEU A 43 -10.51 5.29 8.87
N GLU A 44 -11.82 5.46 8.80
CA GLU A 44 -12.56 6.29 9.74
C GLU A 44 -12.87 5.47 11.02
N ASP A 45 -12.08 5.67 12.08
CA ASP A 45 -12.34 5.02 13.36
C ASP A 45 -13.49 5.70 14.11
N VAL A 46 -14.41 4.90 14.65
CA VAL A 46 -15.63 5.41 15.32
C VAL A 46 -15.36 6.25 16.57
N THR A 47 -14.19 6.09 17.21
CA THR A 47 -13.82 6.78 18.44
C THR A 47 -12.85 7.92 18.15
N PHE A 48 -11.88 7.68 17.27
CA PHE A 48 -10.76 8.59 17.05
C PHE A 48 -10.84 9.37 15.73
N GLY A 49 -11.74 9.01 14.82
CA GLY A 49 -11.83 9.59 13.49
C GLY A 49 -10.77 9.04 12.53
N PRO A 50 -10.32 9.84 11.53
CA PRO A 50 -9.43 9.36 10.49
C PRO A 50 -8.11 8.84 11.08
N THR A 51 -7.82 7.57 10.82
CA THR A 51 -6.67 6.86 11.41
C THR A 51 -5.85 6.21 10.30
N VAL A 52 -4.55 6.49 10.27
CA VAL A 52 -3.59 5.91 9.33
C VAL A 52 -2.97 4.64 9.93
N MET A 53 -2.86 3.60 9.11
CA MET A 53 -2.23 2.33 9.41
C MET A 53 -0.96 2.14 8.56
N PHE A 54 0.08 1.60 9.17
CA PHE A 54 1.29 1.16 8.47
C PHE A 54 1.70 -0.24 8.94
N GLY A 55 2.21 -1.09 8.05
CA GLY A 55 2.76 -2.38 8.43
C GLY A 55 3.60 -3.04 7.34
N LEU A 56 4.25 -4.16 7.69
CA LEU A 56 4.94 -4.99 6.70
C LEU A 56 3.96 -5.82 5.89
N GLY A 57 4.19 -5.95 4.57
CA GLY A 57 3.34 -6.73 3.67
C GLY A 57 3.66 -8.23 3.65
N GLY A 58 2.84 -8.97 2.92
CA GLY A 58 2.97 -10.42 2.76
C GLY A 58 2.78 -11.20 4.06
N ILE A 59 3.58 -12.25 4.27
CA ILE A 59 3.47 -13.14 5.45
C ILE A 59 3.58 -12.39 6.78
N PHE A 60 4.26 -11.23 6.79
CA PHE A 60 4.49 -10.44 8.00
C PHE A 60 3.19 -9.75 8.46
N ALA A 61 2.35 -9.25 7.54
CA ALA A 61 1.02 -8.74 7.87
C ALA A 61 0.09 -9.86 8.35
N GLU A 62 0.02 -10.96 7.61
CA GLU A 62 -0.97 -12.02 7.85
C GLU A 62 -0.70 -12.80 9.15
N VAL A 63 0.56 -13.09 9.44
CA VAL A 63 0.95 -13.98 10.54
C VAL A 63 1.41 -13.21 11.77
N LEU A 64 2.21 -12.14 11.59
CA LEU A 64 2.80 -11.42 12.73
C LEU A 64 1.96 -10.24 13.20
N ARG A 65 1.03 -9.75 12.36
CA ARG A 65 0.23 -8.54 12.62
C ARG A 65 1.10 -7.36 13.08
N ASP A 66 2.26 -7.21 12.45
CA ASP A 66 3.23 -6.15 12.74
C ASP A 66 2.78 -4.86 12.05
N VAL A 67 1.90 -4.13 12.73
CA VAL A 67 1.25 -2.90 12.25
C VAL A 67 1.28 -1.82 13.33
N THR A 68 1.29 -0.56 12.90
CA THR A 68 1.20 0.63 13.74
C THR A 68 0.06 1.52 13.26
N PHE A 69 -0.52 2.27 14.19
CA PHE A 69 -1.64 3.17 13.92
C PHE A 69 -1.33 4.56 14.48
N ARG A 70 -1.78 5.60 13.78
CA ARG A 70 -1.82 6.98 14.27
C ARG A 70 -3.06 7.69 13.77
N VAL A 71 -3.65 8.50 14.65
CA VAL A 71 -4.77 9.38 14.30
C VAL A 71 -4.24 10.53 13.46
N ALA A 72 -4.92 10.85 12.36
CA ALA A 72 -4.59 11.98 11.51
C ALA A 72 -5.02 13.32 12.17
N PRO A 73 -4.35 14.45 11.85
CA PRO A 73 -3.23 14.59 10.92
C PRO A 73 -1.88 14.14 11.52
N LEU A 74 -1.07 13.45 10.72
CA LEU A 74 0.29 13.05 11.08
C LEU A 74 1.28 14.19 10.83
N THR A 75 2.21 14.37 11.78
CA THR A 75 3.46 15.10 11.55
C THR A 75 4.52 14.16 10.98
N ARG A 76 5.60 14.72 10.42
CA ARG A 76 6.76 13.92 9.97
C ARG A 76 7.31 13.03 11.09
N HIS A 77 7.35 13.55 12.31
CA HIS A 77 7.82 12.80 13.48
C HIS A 77 6.92 11.58 13.75
N ASP A 78 5.60 11.75 13.70
CA ASP A 78 4.66 10.62 13.85
C ASP A 78 4.91 9.54 12.80
N GLY A 79 5.11 9.94 11.54
CA GLY A 79 5.40 9.00 10.46
C GLY A 79 6.74 8.26 10.66
N GLU A 80 7.78 8.94 11.14
CA GLU A 80 9.07 8.31 11.46
C GLU A 80 8.95 7.33 12.63
N GLU A 81 8.23 7.70 13.70
CA GLU A 81 7.98 6.83 14.84
C GLU A 81 7.17 5.60 14.46
N MET A 82 6.08 5.77 13.69
CA MET A 82 5.28 4.65 13.17
C MET A 82 6.12 3.61 12.46
N VAL A 83 7.12 4.05 11.70
CA VAL A 83 8.00 3.15 10.96
C VAL A 83 8.97 2.43 11.88
N GLN A 84 9.54 3.14 12.86
CA GLN A 84 10.50 2.60 13.82
C GLN A 84 9.88 1.64 14.84
N GLU A 85 8.59 1.80 15.13
CA GLU A 85 7.84 0.96 16.07
C GLU A 85 7.61 -0.48 15.59
N LEU A 86 7.75 -0.74 14.28
CA LEU A 86 7.59 -2.08 13.75
C LEU A 86 8.66 -3.02 14.30
N ARG A 87 8.25 -4.22 14.72
CA ARG A 87 9.20 -5.28 15.13
C ARG A 87 10.12 -5.67 13.98
N GLY A 88 9.60 -5.60 12.76
CA GLY A 88 10.33 -5.81 11.52
C GLY A 88 11.03 -4.58 10.96
N TYR A 89 11.11 -3.46 11.68
CA TYR A 89 11.89 -2.27 11.28
C TYR A 89 13.31 -2.59 10.76
N PRO A 90 14.06 -3.55 11.33
CA PRO A 90 15.37 -3.93 10.79
C PRO A 90 15.34 -4.31 9.29
N LEU A 91 14.24 -4.89 8.79
CA LEU A 91 14.09 -5.23 7.37
C LEU A 91 14.06 -4.00 6.46
N LEU A 92 13.62 -2.85 6.97
CA LEU A 92 13.62 -1.57 6.26
C LEU A 92 15.02 -0.95 6.24
N THR A 93 15.80 -1.13 7.32
CA THR A 93 17.17 -0.61 7.42
C THR A 93 18.24 -1.53 6.83
N GLY A 94 17.85 -2.70 6.34
CA GLY A 94 18.73 -3.68 5.70
C GLY A 94 19.13 -4.82 6.64
N VAL A 95 19.03 -6.06 6.13
CA VAL A 95 19.39 -7.30 6.85
C VAL A 95 20.05 -8.28 5.87
N ARG A 96 21.09 -9.00 6.32
CA ARG A 96 21.72 -10.13 5.59
C ARG A 96 22.04 -9.85 4.12
N GLY A 97 22.69 -8.72 3.84
CA GLY A 97 23.12 -8.35 2.48
C GLY A 97 22.05 -7.68 1.63
N HIS A 98 20.85 -7.43 2.18
CA HIS A 98 19.89 -6.54 1.55
C HIS A 98 20.17 -5.08 1.95
N PRO A 99 20.25 -4.16 0.98
CA PRO A 99 20.44 -2.74 1.24
C PRO A 99 19.19 -2.13 1.91
N PRO A 100 19.36 -1.01 2.64
CA PRO A 100 18.24 -0.28 3.23
C PRO A 100 17.24 0.18 2.16
N ARG A 101 16.00 0.36 2.59
CA ARG A 101 14.92 0.92 1.78
C ARG A 101 14.76 2.41 2.04
N ASP A 102 14.13 3.09 1.10
CA ASP A 102 13.85 4.53 1.21
C ASP A 102 12.73 4.80 2.23
N VAL A 103 13.11 4.84 3.50
CA VAL A 103 12.21 5.16 4.61
C VAL A 103 11.67 6.59 4.47
N GLY A 104 12.43 7.51 3.89
CA GLY A 104 11.98 8.89 3.67
C GLY A 104 10.79 8.95 2.71
N ALA A 105 10.85 8.20 1.60
CA ALA A 105 9.74 8.07 0.67
C ALA A 105 8.50 7.45 1.32
N LEU A 106 8.69 6.43 2.18
CA LEU A 106 7.61 5.81 2.93
C LEU A 106 6.93 6.81 3.89
N VAL A 107 7.71 7.56 4.67
CA VAL A 107 7.17 8.60 5.58
C VAL A 107 6.37 9.63 4.77
N ASN A 108 6.87 10.06 3.61
CA ASN A 108 6.14 10.99 2.74
C ASN A 108 4.81 10.41 2.24
N LEU A 109 4.74 9.10 1.95
CA LEU A 109 3.49 8.43 1.61
C LEU A 109 2.51 8.44 2.78
N LEU A 110 2.96 8.13 4.00
CA LEU A 110 2.11 8.17 5.21
C LEU A 110 1.52 9.56 5.45
N LEU A 111 2.33 10.61 5.30
CA LEU A 111 1.86 11.99 5.41
C LEU A 111 0.85 12.35 4.31
N SER A 112 1.07 11.87 3.09
CA SER A 112 0.16 12.12 1.96
C SER A 112 -1.19 11.42 2.18
N VAL A 113 -1.18 10.19 2.71
CA VAL A 113 -2.40 9.47 3.08
C VAL A 113 -3.13 10.17 4.22
N SER A 114 -2.40 10.60 5.26
CA SER A 114 -2.96 11.38 6.35
C SER A 114 -3.63 12.66 5.86
N GLN A 115 -2.97 13.41 4.98
CA GLN A 115 -3.54 14.61 4.38
C GLN A 115 -4.80 14.29 3.55
N LEU A 116 -4.75 13.23 2.74
CA LEU A 116 -5.87 12.82 1.89
C LEU A 116 -7.15 12.57 2.70
N VAL A 117 -7.07 11.78 3.78
CA VAL A 117 -8.25 11.48 4.60
C VAL A 117 -8.74 12.68 5.40
N MET A 118 -7.86 13.60 5.77
CA MET A 118 -8.24 14.86 6.41
C MET A 118 -8.96 15.81 5.45
N GLU A 119 -8.57 15.84 4.18
CA GLU A 119 -9.19 16.69 3.15
C GLU A 119 -10.47 16.08 2.57
N ARG A 120 -10.58 14.75 2.58
CA ARG A 120 -11.69 13.98 2.02
C ARG A 120 -12.44 13.26 3.14
N GLY A 121 -13.30 13.97 3.84
CA GLY A 121 -14.11 13.42 4.95
C GLY A 121 -15.19 12.39 4.54
N ASN A 122 -15.14 11.87 3.32
CA ASN A 122 -16.00 10.79 2.85
C ASN A 122 -15.23 9.51 2.53
N ILE A 123 -13.93 9.43 2.81
CA ILE A 123 -13.18 8.18 2.65
C ILE A 123 -13.42 7.33 3.89
N GLU A 124 -14.16 6.23 3.74
CA GLU A 124 -14.39 5.27 4.83
C GLU A 124 -13.17 4.37 5.05
N GLU A 125 -12.55 3.93 3.95
CA GLU A 125 -11.40 3.04 3.95
C GLU A 125 -10.48 3.34 2.76
N LEU A 126 -9.18 3.32 3.00
CA LEU A 126 -8.12 3.31 2.00
C LEU A 126 -7.16 2.16 2.32
N ASP A 127 -6.89 1.30 1.34
CA ASP A 127 -5.95 0.19 1.45
C ASP A 127 -4.97 0.24 0.27
N LEU A 128 -3.71 0.55 0.56
CA LEU A 128 -2.60 0.50 -0.38
C LEU A 128 -1.81 -0.78 -0.08
N ASN A 129 -2.15 -1.85 -0.80
CA ASN A 129 -1.61 -3.18 -0.55
C ASN A 129 -1.48 -4.01 -1.84
N PRO A 130 -0.26 -4.27 -2.36
CA PRO A 130 1.03 -3.95 -1.75
C PRO A 130 1.58 -2.57 -2.17
N VAL A 131 2.29 -1.92 -1.25
CA VAL A 131 3.26 -0.87 -1.57
C VAL A 131 4.65 -1.50 -1.60
N ARG A 132 5.37 -1.34 -2.71
CA ARG A 132 6.72 -1.87 -2.87
C ARG A 132 7.78 -0.80 -2.65
N LEU A 133 8.66 -1.04 -1.70
CA LEU A 133 9.80 -0.19 -1.36
C LEU A 133 11.06 -0.64 -2.07
N PHE A 134 11.80 0.33 -2.59
CA PHE A 134 13.10 0.15 -3.22
C PHE A 134 14.20 0.86 -2.40
N GLU A 135 15.44 0.78 -2.85
CA GLU A 135 16.53 1.58 -2.26
C GLU A 135 16.32 3.08 -2.47
N GLN A 136 15.65 3.46 -3.55
CA GLN A 136 15.24 4.84 -3.84
C GLN A 136 13.77 4.83 -4.27
N GLY A 137 12.93 5.48 -3.47
CA GLY A 137 11.50 5.58 -3.71
C GLY A 137 10.71 4.28 -3.46
N LEU A 138 9.47 4.34 -3.90
CA LEU A 138 8.47 3.29 -3.73
C LEU A 138 7.48 3.27 -4.90
N LEU A 139 6.68 2.22 -4.99
CA LEU A 139 5.58 2.11 -5.95
C LEU A 139 4.37 1.45 -5.27
N VAL A 140 3.22 2.12 -5.33
CA VAL A 140 1.93 1.52 -4.97
C VAL A 140 1.48 0.62 -6.10
N LEU A 141 1.31 -0.68 -5.84
CA LEU A 141 1.00 -1.67 -6.87
C LEU A 141 -0.50 -1.95 -6.99
N ASP A 142 -1.22 -1.80 -5.88
CA ASP A 142 -2.67 -1.91 -5.83
C ASP A 142 -3.21 -0.92 -4.80
N ALA A 143 -4.41 -0.43 -5.05
CA ALA A 143 -5.09 0.53 -4.21
C ALA A 143 -6.60 0.27 -4.23
N ARG A 144 -7.19 0.10 -3.05
CA ARG A 144 -8.63 0.05 -2.86
C ARG A 144 -9.06 1.24 -2.00
N MET A 145 -10.16 1.87 -2.37
CA MET A 145 -10.74 2.98 -1.62
C MET A 145 -12.25 2.80 -1.57
N ILE A 146 -12.83 2.98 -0.38
CA ILE A 146 -14.27 2.98 -0.12
C ILE A 146 -14.65 4.41 0.27
N ILE A 147 -15.72 4.90 -0.36
CA ILE A 147 -16.23 6.27 -0.26
C ILE A 147 -17.72 6.24 0.04
#